data_AF-T0SX42-F1
#
_entry.id   AF-T0SX42-F1
#
_cell.length_a   1.000
_cell.length_b   1.000
_cell.length_c   1.000
_cell.angle_alpha   90.00
_cell.angle_beta   90.00
_cell.angle_gamma   90.00
#
_symmetry.space_group_name_H-M   'P 1'
#
loop_
_entity.id
_entity.type
_entity.pdbx_description
1 polymer ?
#
loop_
_entity_poly.entity_id
_entity_poly.type
_entity_poly.pdbx_seq_one_letter_code
_entity_poly.pdbx_strand_id
1 'polypeptide(L)'
;MNTITLRNSVKRTKLSLLALVTTFSLVFTSCGSGTSSKNLEIPGLNGPKVNLVGDNILIDVVFENITVEGGARYAIPKYPNSYIEVAPDLESNGTLMAFSVSLDDIFGDNVRQLDPLTLPGGRAIPGVSEGALPAVAFSIEKFKNMAFYIGPKVFGIWIPLKKLGMNGAMLTTRFYTGSTRVGNLSLVGEDANGENAGVFLALSVSSSQKRSLEKIAAKN
;
A
#
# COMPACT_ATOMS: atom_id res chain seq x y z
N MET A 1 -50.81 79.02 -23.34
CA MET A 1 -49.91 78.35 -24.31
C MET A 1 -49.61 76.95 -23.80
N ASN A 2 -49.73 76.00 -24.72
CA ASN A 2 -49.67 74.54 -24.54
C ASN A 2 -48.41 74.03 -23.84
N THR A 3 -48.54 73.03 -22.96
CA THR A 3 -48.10 71.65 -23.25
C THR A 3 -48.62 70.67 -22.19
N ILE A 4 -49.30 69.60 -22.63
CA ILE A 4 -49.57 68.38 -21.86
C ILE A 4 -48.71 67.29 -22.48
N THR A 5 -47.83 66.64 -21.71
CA THR A 5 -47.39 65.27 -22.00
C THR A 5 -46.94 64.51 -20.75
N LEU A 6 -47.88 63.68 -20.25
CA LEU A 6 -47.74 62.30 -19.78
C LEU A 6 -46.34 61.74 -19.45
N ARG A 7 -46.15 61.24 -18.23
CA ARG A 7 -46.14 59.78 -17.94
C ARG A 7 -45.92 59.49 -16.46
N ASN A 8 -46.91 58.84 -15.83
CA ASN A 8 -46.67 57.98 -14.69
C ASN A 8 -45.89 56.75 -15.16
N SER A 9 -44.83 56.34 -14.44
CA SER A 9 -44.78 54.98 -13.90
C SER A 9 -43.68 54.81 -12.86
N VAL A 10 -44.12 54.28 -11.73
CA VAL A 10 -43.41 53.78 -10.58
C VAL A 10 -42.22 52.89 -10.97
N LYS A 11 -41.08 53.06 -10.29
CA LYS A 11 -40.30 51.93 -9.71
C LYS A 11 -39.28 52.49 -8.70
N ARG A 12 -39.62 52.33 -7.42
CA ARG A 12 -38.68 52.45 -6.30
C ARG A 12 -37.80 51.18 -6.33
N THR A 13 -36.51 51.34 -6.57
CA THR A 13 -35.52 50.29 -6.30
C THR A 13 -34.36 50.95 -5.57
N LYS A 14 -34.47 51.02 -4.25
CA LYS A 14 -33.34 51.39 -3.39
C LYS A 14 -32.48 50.14 -3.19
N LEU A 15 -31.34 50.17 -3.86
CA LEU A 15 -30.20 49.28 -3.71
C LEU A 15 -29.90 49.07 -2.22
N SER A 16 -30.09 47.85 -1.74
CA SER A 16 -29.67 47.42 -0.41
C SER A 16 -28.40 46.59 -0.57
N LEU A 17 -27.30 47.19 -0.14
CA LEU A 17 -25.94 46.69 -0.17
C LEU A 17 -25.67 46.03 1.20
N LEU A 18 -25.74 44.70 1.31
CA LEU A 18 -25.05 43.86 2.32
C LEU A 18 -25.59 42.41 2.33
N ALA A 19 -24.79 41.45 1.85
CA ALA A 19 -24.75 40.01 2.20
C ALA A 19 -23.78 39.35 1.21
N LEU A 20 -22.46 39.55 1.33
CA LEU A 20 -21.55 38.80 2.21
C LEU A 20 -21.77 37.27 2.17
N VAL A 21 -20.93 36.62 1.36
CA VAL A 21 -20.36 35.27 1.56
C VAL A 21 -21.37 34.13 1.66
N THR A 22 -21.62 33.49 0.51
CA THR A 22 -22.04 32.08 0.45
C THR A 22 -21.02 31.31 -0.37
N THR A 23 -19.98 30.91 0.35
CA THR A 23 -19.20 29.68 0.20
C THR A 23 -19.24 29.01 -1.16
N PHE A 24 -18.19 29.31 -1.93
CA PHE A 24 -17.64 28.48 -2.99
C PHE A 24 -17.52 27.04 -2.47
N SER A 25 -18.43 26.16 -2.89
CA SER A 25 -18.35 24.73 -2.58
C SER A 25 -17.17 24.17 -3.37
N LEU A 26 -16.01 24.13 -2.72
CA LEU A 26 -14.81 23.49 -3.21
C LEU A 26 -15.12 22.02 -3.46
N VAL A 27 -15.13 21.68 -4.75
CA VAL A 27 -15.14 20.33 -5.28
C VAL A 27 -13.84 19.66 -4.85
N PHE A 28 -13.84 18.95 -3.72
CA PHE A 28 -12.79 17.98 -3.40
C PHE A 28 -13.12 16.64 -4.06
N THR A 29 -13.22 16.62 -5.39
CA THR A 29 -12.90 15.41 -6.15
C THR A 29 -11.43 15.50 -6.54
N SER A 30 -10.53 15.30 -5.58
CA SER A 30 -9.17 14.86 -5.90
C SER A 30 -9.25 13.40 -6.35
N CYS A 31 -9.82 13.20 -7.53
CA CYS A 31 -9.56 12.02 -8.32
C CYS A 31 -8.21 12.32 -8.99
N GLY A 32 -7.13 11.88 -8.33
CA GLY A 32 -5.76 12.14 -8.77
C GLY A 32 -5.61 11.84 -10.26
N SER A 33 -5.19 12.84 -11.02
CA SER A 33 -4.83 12.70 -12.42
C SER A 33 -3.77 11.62 -12.55
N GLY A 34 -4.15 10.50 -13.16
CA GLY A 34 -3.35 9.27 -13.27
C GLY A 34 -2.18 9.35 -14.24
N THR A 35 -1.32 10.37 -14.12
CA THR A 35 -0.15 10.58 -14.99
C THR A 35 1.18 10.64 -14.25
N SER A 36 1.20 10.53 -12.91
CA SER A 36 2.44 10.43 -12.15
C SER A 36 2.53 9.07 -11.46
N SER A 37 3.59 8.31 -11.78
CA SER A 37 3.95 7.03 -11.12
C SER A 37 4.42 7.27 -9.67
N LYS A 38 3.55 7.87 -8.85
CA LYS A 38 3.83 8.16 -7.44
C LYS A 38 3.10 7.15 -6.57
N ASN A 39 3.84 6.56 -5.64
CA ASN A 39 3.27 5.72 -4.60
C ASN A 39 2.61 6.58 -3.53
N LEU A 40 1.68 5.96 -2.80
CA LEU A 40 1.09 6.57 -1.61
C LEU A 40 2.14 6.64 -0.49
N GLU A 41 2.27 7.81 0.13
CA GLU A 41 3.14 8.00 1.30
C GLU A 41 2.37 7.62 2.58
N ILE A 42 3.04 6.88 3.48
CA ILE A 42 2.47 6.41 4.74
C ILE A 42 3.27 7.04 5.89
N PRO A 43 2.65 7.85 6.76
CA PRO A 43 3.36 8.48 7.86
C PRO A 43 4.07 7.47 8.77
N GLY A 44 5.35 7.74 9.09
CA GLY A 44 6.18 6.87 9.93
C GLY A 44 6.75 5.64 9.22
N LEU A 45 6.55 5.53 7.90
CA LEU A 45 7.05 4.45 7.07
C LEU A 45 7.65 5.02 5.78
N ASN A 46 8.94 4.78 5.58
CA ASN A 46 9.64 5.12 4.36
C ASN A 46 9.84 3.85 3.51
N GLY A 47 9.32 3.87 2.29
CA GLY A 47 9.22 2.70 1.42
C GLY A 47 7.78 2.20 1.30
N PRO A 48 7.53 0.95 0.88
CA PRO A 48 8.52 -0.09 0.53
C PRO A 48 9.35 0.26 -0.72
N LYS A 49 10.62 -0.15 -0.77
CA LYS A 49 11.46 -0.12 -1.97
C LYS A 49 11.64 -1.56 -2.46
N VAL A 50 11.55 -1.79 -3.76
CA VAL A 50 11.64 -3.14 -4.34
C VAL A 50 12.74 -3.17 -5.38
N ASN A 51 13.69 -4.08 -5.18
CA ASN A 51 14.84 -4.29 -6.05
C ASN A 51 15.00 -5.77 -6.39
N LEU A 52 15.55 -6.06 -7.57
CA LEU A 52 15.99 -7.41 -7.92
C LEU A 52 17.51 -7.44 -7.83
N VAL A 53 18.06 -8.29 -6.97
CA VAL A 53 19.51 -8.42 -6.75
C VAL A 53 19.90 -9.87 -6.97
N GLY A 54 20.55 -10.14 -8.10
CA GLY A 54 20.78 -11.51 -8.58
C GLY A 54 19.45 -12.26 -8.70
N ASP A 55 19.34 -13.36 -7.96
CA ASP A 55 18.18 -14.26 -7.99
C ASP A 55 17.25 -14.04 -6.78
N ASN A 56 17.36 -12.89 -6.11
CA ASN A 56 16.54 -12.52 -4.97
C ASN A 56 15.76 -11.24 -5.24
N ILE A 57 14.50 -11.23 -4.83
CA ILE A 57 13.69 -10.03 -4.70
C ILE A 57 13.98 -9.44 -3.32
N LEU A 58 14.56 -8.24 -3.30
CA LEU A 58 14.79 -7.46 -2.08
C LEU A 58 13.69 -6.43 -1.90
N ILE A 59 13.10 -6.40 -0.71
CA ILE A 59 12.07 -5.42 -0.35
C ILE A 59 12.48 -4.77 0.95
N ASP A 60 12.67 -3.45 0.92
CA ASP A 60 13.16 -2.69 2.06
C ASP A 60 12.08 -1.74 2.55
N VAL A 61 11.84 -1.75 3.85
CA VAL A 61 10.92 -0.84 4.54
C VAL A 61 11.65 -0.24 5.73
N VAL A 62 11.66 1.08 5.83
CA VAL A 62 12.22 1.77 6.99
C VAL A 62 11.08 2.30 7.86
N PHE A 63 11.07 1.88 9.12
CA PHE A 63 10.15 2.37 10.14
C PHE A 63 10.82 3.54 10.87
N GLU A 64 10.30 4.74 10.69
CA GLU A 64 10.90 5.96 11.25
C GLU A 64 10.72 6.04 12.78
N ASN A 65 9.65 5.44 13.29
CA ASN A 65 9.24 5.53 14.70
C ASN A 65 9.54 4.27 15.52
N ILE A 66 10.28 3.32 14.97
CA ILE A 66 10.70 2.10 15.65
C ILE A 66 12.21 2.09 15.68
N THR A 67 12.78 1.87 16.86
CA THR A 67 14.23 1.73 17.03
C THR A 67 14.54 0.35 17.58
N VAL A 68 15.53 -0.31 16.98
CA VAL A 68 16.10 -1.55 17.48
C VAL A 68 17.58 -1.35 17.71
N GLU A 69 18.12 -1.91 18.77
CA GLU A 69 19.55 -1.76 19.11
C GLU A 69 20.44 -2.75 18.36
N GLY A 70 19.86 -3.78 17.73
CA GLY A 70 20.62 -4.84 17.07
C GLY A 70 19.82 -5.53 15.97
N GLY A 71 20.57 -6.11 15.04
CA GLY A 71 20.04 -6.84 13.89
C GLY A 71 19.66 -8.27 14.21
N ALA A 72 18.60 -8.78 13.60
CA ALA A 72 18.19 -10.16 13.64
C ALA A 72 17.72 -10.63 12.27
N ARG A 73 18.08 -11.87 11.93
CA ARG A 73 17.63 -12.54 10.71
C ARG A 73 16.73 -13.72 11.07
N TYR A 74 15.58 -13.80 10.42
CA TYR A 74 14.58 -14.84 10.60
C TYR A 74 14.44 -15.61 9.29
N ALA A 75 14.66 -16.92 9.35
CA ALA A 75 14.38 -17.81 8.22
C ALA A 75 12.87 -17.91 8.00
N ILE A 76 12.44 -17.96 6.75
CA ILE A 76 11.02 -18.11 6.43
C ILE A 76 10.68 -19.61 6.38
N PRO A 77 9.71 -20.10 7.16
CA PRO A 77 9.31 -21.50 7.10
C PRO A 77 8.95 -21.91 5.68
N LYS A 78 9.38 -23.11 5.25
CA LYS A 78 9.16 -23.67 3.89
C LYS A 78 9.88 -22.94 2.74
N TYR A 79 10.64 -21.88 3.02
CA TYR A 79 11.46 -21.14 2.04
C TYR A 79 12.92 -21.06 2.51
N PRO A 80 13.73 -22.10 2.24
CA PRO A 80 15.05 -22.26 2.83
C PRO A 80 16.08 -21.20 2.40
N ASN A 81 15.87 -20.54 1.26
CA ASN A 81 16.78 -19.53 0.72
C ASN A 81 16.27 -18.09 0.97
N SER A 82 15.13 -17.95 1.65
CA SER A 82 14.48 -16.67 1.91
C SER A 82 14.51 -16.32 3.39
N TYR A 83 14.67 -15.03 3.69
CA TYR A 83 14.76 -14.55 5.06
C TYR A 83 14.19 -13.14 5.21
N ILE A 84 13.85 -12.80 6.44
CA ILE A 84 13.63 -11.41 6.86
C ILE A 84 14.80 -10.99 7.72
N GLU A 85 15.28 -9.79 7.46
CA GLU A 85 16.21 -9.09 8.30
C GLU A 85 15.53 -7.87 8.92
N VAL A 86 15.71 -7.71 10.23
CA VAL A 86 15.37 -6.48 10.94
C VAL A 86 16.65 -5.95 11.51
N ALA A 87 17.02 -4.72 11.21
CA ALA A 87 18.23 -4.09 11.71
C ALA A 87 18.03 -2.58 11.94
N PRO A 88 18.88 -1.94 12.75
CA PRO A 88 18.93 -0.47 12.78
C PRO A 88 19.15 0.05 11.35
N ASP A 89 18.40 1.08 10.96
CA ASP A 89 18.69 1.76 9.70
C ASP A 89 20.00 2.56 9.84
N LEU A 90 20.84 2.55 8.81
CA LEU A 90 22.14 3.25 8.85
C LEU A 90 22.03 4.70 8.34
N GLU A 91 20.97 5.01 7.61
CA GLU A 91 20.73 6.34 7.04
C GLU A 91 19.84 7.21 7.95
N SER A 92 19.19 6.61 8.95
CA SER A 92 18.28 7.29 9.88
C SER A 92 18.35 6.69 11.28
N ASN A 93 17.61 7.28 12.23
CA ASN A 93 17.44 6.70 13.57
C ASN A 93 16.37 5.60 13.61
N GLY A 94 15.83 5.18 12.46
CA GLY A 94 14.75 4.21 12.35
C GLY A 94 15.21 2.76 12.37
N THR A 95 14.30 1.87 11.99
CA THR A 95 14.56 0.43 11.83
C THR A 95 14.31 0.02 10.40
N LEU A 96 15.32 -0.58 9.76
CA LEU A 96 15.19 -1.26 8.49
C LEU A 96 14.59 -2.64 8.69
N MET A 97 13.61 -2.97 7.87
CA MET A 97 13.13 -4.32 7.63
C MET A 97 13.36 -4.66 6.16
N ALA A 98 14.21 -5.66 5.92
CA ALA A 98 14.54 -6.13 4.60
C ALA A 98 14.05 -7.56 4.39
N PHE A 99 13.31 -7.77 3.31
CA PHE A 99 12.87 -9.08 2.84
C PHE A 99 13.79 -9.52 1.73
N SER A 100 14.43 -10.67 1.89
CA SER A 100 15.13 -11.33 0.80
C SER A 100 14.36 -12.58 0.43
N VAL A 101 13.71 -12.56 -0.74
CA VAL A 101 12.93 -13.68 -1.23
C VAL A 101 13.59 -14.25 -2.47
N SER A 102 14.04 -15.49 -2.37
CA SER A 102 14.65 -16.19 -3.49
C SER A 102 13.61 -16.56 -4.54
N LEU A 103 13.98 -16.41 -5.82
CA LEU A 103 13.13 -16.84 -6.93
C LEU A 103 12.94 -18.36 -6.96
N ASP A 104 13.96 -19.13 -6.56
CA ASP A 104 13.89 -20.59 -6.48
C ASP A 104 12.88 -21.04 -5.42
N ASP A 105 12.81 -20.30 -4.32
CA ASP A 105 11.84 -20.54 -3.27
C ASP A 105 10.41 -20.24 -3.75
N ILE A 106 10.20 -19.25 -4.64
CA ILE A 106 8.88 -18.90 -5.19
C ILE A 106 8.45 -19.86 -6.31
N PHE A 107 9.38 -20.27 -7.17
CA PHE A 107 9.08 -21.04 -8.38
C PHE A 107 9.39 -22.53 -8.26
N GLY A 108 10.07 -22.95 -7.20
CA GLY A 108 10.38 -24.35 -6.92
C GLY A 108 9.15 -25.18 -6.54
N ASP A 109 9.31 -26.49 -6.55
CA ASP A 109 8.21 -27.44 -6.32
C ASP A 109 7.62 -27.41 -4.91
N ASN A 110 8.31 -26.78 -3.94
CA ASN A 110 7.90 -26.73 -2.53
C ASN A 110 6.70 -25.80 -2.24
N VAL A 111 6.30 -24.94 -3.19
CA VAL A 111 5.22 -23.94 -2.99
C VAL A 111 3.81 -24.52 -3.17
N ARG A 112 3.69 -25.76 -3.64
CA ARG A 112 2.39 -26.36 -4.03
C ARG A 112 1.50 -26.81 -2.85
N GLN A 113 1.94 -26.70 -1.60
CA GLN A 113 1.21 -27.19 -0.41
C GLN A 113 1.17 -26.17 0.75
N LEU A 114 0.88 -24.91 0.43
CA LEU A 114 0.63 -23.89 1.45
C LEU A 114 -0.87 -23.71 1.68
N ASP A 115 -1.25 -23.67 2.94
CA ASP A 115 -2.63 -23.35 3.32
C ASP A 115 -2.95 -21.90 2.89
N PRO A 116 -4.11 -21.66 2.26
CA PRO A 116 -4.50 -20.31 1.90
C PRO A 116 -4.73 -19.45 3.14
N LEU A 117 -4.18 -18.23 3.13
CA LEU A 117 -4.34 -17.26 4.21
C LEU A 117 -5.02 -15.99 3.69
N THR A 118 -5.83 -15.38 4.56
CA THR A 118 -6.48 -14.07 4.38
C THR A 118 -5.68 -12.98 5.09
N LEU A 119 -6.04 -11.70 4.89
CA LEU A 119 -5.54 -10.62 5.74
C LEU A 119 -5.96 -10.82 7.21
N PRO A 120 -5.26 -10.19 8.17
CA PRO A 120 -5.69 -10.19 9.56
C PRO A 120 -7.14 -9.70 9.72
N GLY A 121 -7.86 -10.32 10.66
CA GLY A 121 -9.30 -10.17 10.81
C GLY A 121 -10.14 -10.98 9.81
N GLY A 122 -9.54 -11.91 9.05
CA GLY A 122 -10.26 -12.78 8.11
C GLY A 122 -10.64 -12.11 6.79
N ARG A 123 -10.05 -10.94 6.47
CA ARG A 123 -10.45 -10.14 5.32
C ARG A 123 -9.80 -10.62 4.02
N ALA A 124 -10.55 -10.55 2.93
CA ALA A 124 -10.06 -10.95 1.62
C ALA A 124 -8.82 -10.15 1.19
N ILE A 125 -7.86 -10.84 0.60
CA ILE A 125 -6.66 -10.23 0.01
C ILE A 125 -7.06 -9.43 -1.24
N PRO A 126 -6.76 -8.13 -1.31
CA PRO A 126 -7.10 -7.29 -2.45
C PRO A 126 -6.39 -7.75 -3.73
N GLY A 127 -7.14 -7.88 -4.82
CA GLY A 127 -6.59 -8.28 -6.12
C GLY A 127 -6.39 -9.79 -6.30
N VAL A 128 -6.95 -10.61 -5.41
CA VAL A 128 -6.93 -12.08 -5.49
C VAL A 128 -8.35 -12.60 -5.61
N SER A 129 -8.65 -13.45 -6.61
CA SER A 129 -10.04 -13.87 -6.90
C SER A 129 -10.68 -14.63 -5.74
N GLU A 130 -9.93 -15.52 -5.10
CA GLU A 130 -10.40 -16.34 -3.98
C GLU A 130 -10.33 -15.61 -2.64
N GLY A 131 -9.83 -14.36 -2.61
CA GLY A 131 -9.62 -13.60 -1.37
C GLY A 131 -8.57 -14.18 -0.42
N ALA A 132 -7.91 -15.29 -0.77
CA ALA A 132 -6.84 -15.90 0.01
C ALA A 132 -5.68 -16.33 -0.90
N LEU A 133 -4.46 -16.30 -0.37
CA LEU A 133 -3.25 -16.73 -1.09
C LEU A 133 -2.60 -17.90 -0.34
N PRO A 134 -2.09 -18.92 -1.05
CA PRO A 134 -1.14 -19.86 -0.47
C PRO A 134 0.03 -19.02 0.06
N ALA A 135 0.28 -19.09 1.36
CA ALA A 135 1.17 -18.17 2.03
C ALA A 135 1.81 -18.78 3.28
N VAL A 136 2.91 -18.18 3.71
CA VAL A 136 3.54 -18.46 5.00
C VAL A 136 3.41 -17.21 5.85
N ALA A 137 2.37 -17.15 6.68
CA ALA A 137 2.30 -16.12 7.70
C ALA A 137 3.21 -16.51 8.86
N PHE A 138 4.07 -15.60 9.24
CA PHE A 138 4.83 -15.70 10.48
C PHE A 138 4.93 -14.31 11.10
N SER A 139 4.92 -14.29 12.42
CA SER A 139 5.01 -13.07 13.22
C SER A 139 6.40 -12.97 13.83
N ILE A 140 7.02 -11.79 13.74
CA ILE A 140 8.24 -11.48 14.48
C ILE A 140 7.81 -10.88 15.82
N GLU A 141 8.32 -11.40 16.94
CA GLU A 141 7.87 -10.99 18.29
C GLU A 141 8.01 -9.48 18.54
N LYS A 142 9.07 -8.86 18.00
CA LYS A 142 9.29 -7.41 18.04
C LYS A 142 8.36 -6.60 17.11
N PHE A 143 7.78 -7.24 16.08
CA PHE A 143 6.85 -6.65 15.13
C PHE A 143 5.54 -7.44 15.16
N LYS A 144 4.82 -7.30 16.29
CA LYS A 144 3.58 -8.02 16.53
C LYS A 144 2.61 -7.80 15.37
N ASN A 145 2.04 -8.90 14.88
CA ASN A 145 0.97 -8.93 13.87
C ASN A 145 1.38 -8.52 12.44
N MET A 146 2.67 -8.56 12.09
CA MET A 146 3.05 -8.60 10.68
C MET A 146 2.74 -9.98 10.08
N ALA A 147 2.38 -10.01 8.80
CA ALA A 147 2.12 -11.24 8.08
C ALA A 147 2.70 -11.17 6.67
N PHE A 148 3.18 -12.31 6.19
CA PHE A 148 3.85 -12.43 4.91
C PHE A 148 3.09 -13.42 4.03
N TYR A 149 2.98 -13.07 2.76
CA TYR A 149 2.22 -13.81 1.78
C TYR A 149 3.15 -14.07 0.62
N ILE A 150 3.45 -15.34 0.37
CA ILE A 150 4.38 -15.73 -0.68
C ILE A 150 3.65 -16.77 -1.52
N GLY A 151 3.24 -16.36 -2.71
CA GLY A 151 2.54 -17.23 -3.64
C GLY A 151 3.12 -17.11 -5.06
N PRO A 152 2.79 -18.07 -5.95
CA PRO A 152 3.40 -18.18 -7.27
C PRO A 152 3.08 -17.03 -8.24
N LYS A 153 2.17 -16.13 -7.88
CA LYS A 153 1.74 -14.98 -8.70
C LYS A 153 1.78 -13.65 -7.95
N VAL A 154 1.58 -13.71 -6.63
CA VAL A 154 1.49 -12.54 -5.77
C VAL A 154 2.35 -12.78 -4.54
N PHE A 155 3.25 -11.86 -4.29
CA PHE A 155 3.94 -11.71 -3.03
C PHE A 155 3.26 -10.57 -2.26
N GLY A 156 3.12 -10.67 -0.96
CA GLY A 156 2.57 -9.59 -0.17
C GLY A 156 3.12 -9.49 1.24
N ILE A 157 3.12 -8.26 1.74
CA ILE A 157 3.52 -7.92 3.10
C ILE A 157 2.38 -7.17 3.75
N TRP A 158 1.94 -7.67 4.90
CA TRP A 158 1.05 -6.97 5.80
C TRP A 158 1.85 -6.33 6.92
N ILE A 159 1.70 -5.01 7.02
CA ILE A 159 2.30 -4.17 8.06
C ILE A 159 1.15 -3.60 8.90
N PRO A 160 1.00 -3.99 10.17
CA PRO A 160 -0.04 -3.44 11.01
C PRO A 160 0.28 -1.97 11.29
N LEU A 161 -0.75 -1.13 11.16
CA LEU A 161 -0.70 0.26 11.57
C LEU A 161 -1.56 0.45 12.82
N LYS A 162 -1.25 1.49 13.59
CA LYS A 162 -2.19 1.97 14.60
C LYS A 162 -3.44 2.52 13.91
N LYS A 163 -4.46 2.83 14.71
CA LYS A 163 -5.76 3.35 14.26
C LYS A 163 -5.60 4.37 13.12
N LEU A 164 -6.23 4.05 11.99
CA LEU A 164 -6.28 4.87 10.79
C LEU A 164 -7.55 5.75 10.78
N GLY A 165 -8.54 5.44 11.62
CA GLY A 165 -9.84 6.11 11.61
C GLY A 165 -10.65 5.80 10.35
N MET A 166 -10.39 4.64 9.74
CA MET A 166 -10.93 4.23 8.44
C MET A 166 -11.79 2.97 8.60
N ASN A 167 -12.62 2.89 9.63
CA ASN A 167 -13.41 1.70 9.99
C ASN A 167 -14.10 1.05 8.77
N GLY A 168 -13.76 -0.20 8.49
CA GLY A 168 -14.30 -1.01 7.40
C GLY A 168 -13.88 -0.58 5.99
N ALA A 169 -13.13 0.51 5.84
CA ALA A 169 -12.71 1.04 4.56
C ALA A 169 -11.38 0.45 4.10
N MET A 170 -11.24 0.34 2.78
CA MET A 170 -10.01 -0.07 2.14
C MET A 170 -9.74 0.79 0.93
N LEU A 171 -8.53 1.34 0.84
CA LEU A 171 -8.05 2.11 -0.30
C LEU A 171 -6.88 1.36 -0.94
N THR A 172 -7.07 0.92 -2.18
CA THR A 172 -6.01 0.27 -2.95
C THR A 172 -5.52 1.17 -4.07
N THR A 173 -4.22 1.45 -4.09
CA THR A 173 -3.55 2.19 -5.16
C THR A 173 -2.59 1.26 -5.92
N ARG A 174 -2.25 1.64 -7.16
CA ARG A 174 -1.16 0.98 -7.88
C ARG A 174 0.16 1.31 -7.19
N PHE A 175 1.08 0.35 -7.18
CA PHE A 175 2.41 0.51 -6.62
C PHE A 175 3.47 0.38 -7.73
N TYR A 176 4.42 1.32 -7.74
CA TYR A 176 5.41 1.54 -8.78
C TYR A 176 6.83 1.50 -8.22
N THR A 177 7.77 0.97 -9.01
CA THR A 177 9.21 1.19 -8.83
C THR A 177 9.71 2.00 -10.04
N GLY A 178 10.15 3.24 -9.79
CA GLY A 178 10.33 4.23 -10.84
C GLY A 178 9.04 4.44 -11.66
N SER A 179 9.10 4.27 -12.98
CA SER A 179 7.94 4.35 -13.86
C SER A 179 7.16 3.04 -14.02
N THR A 180 7.67 1.93 -13.48
CA THR A 180 7.12 0.58 -13.71
C THR A 180 6.17 0.19 -12.59
N ARG A 181 4.92 -0.16 -12.92
CA ARG A 181 3.99 -0.77 -11.95
C ARG A 181 4.48 -2.17 -11.59
N VAL A 182 4.67 -2.43 -10.30
CA VAL A 182 5.10 -3.74 -9.77
C VAL A 182 4.08 -4.36 -8.83
N GLY A 183 2.99 -3.66 -8.52
CA GLY A 183 1.95 -4.20 -7.66
C GLY A 183 0.83 -3.24 -7.32
N ASN A 184 0.26 -3.47 -6.13
CA ASN A 184 -0.70 -2.60 -5.47
C ASN A 184 -0.29 -2.37 -4.01
N LEU A 185 -0.65 -1.23 -3.48
CA LEU A 185 -0.55 -0.90 -2.06
C LEU A 185 -1.96 -0.65 -1.55
N SER A 186 -2.36 -1.34 -0.49
CA SER A 186 -3.69 -1.18 0.11
C SER A 186 -3.56 -0.64 1.53
N LEU A 187 -4.20 0.49 1.81
CA LEU A 187 -4.51 0.89 3.16
C LEU A 187 -5.81 0.22 3.57
N VAL A 188 -5.76 -0.51 4.67
CA VAL A 188 -6.89 -1.26 5.20
C VAL A 188 -7.16 -0.71 6.60
N GLY A 189 -8.33 -0.10 6.76
CA GLY A 189 -8.75 0.45 8.05
C GLY A 189 -9.12 -0.62 9.07
N GLU A 190 -9.62 -0.18 10.20
CA GLU A 190 -10.01 -1.06 11.30
C GLU A 190 -11.16 -1.99 10.91
N ASP A 191 -11.18 -3.20 11.47
CA ASP A 191 -12.32 -4.11 11.36
C ASP A 191 -13.48 -3.70 12.30
N ALA A 192 -14.53 -4.54 12.35
CA ALA A 192 -15.71 -4.29 13.18
C ALA A 192 -15.41 -4.19 14.70
N ASN A 193 -14.28 -4.74 15.16
CA ASN A 193 -13.84 -4.66 16.54
C ASN A 193 -12.94 -3.43 16.80
N GLY A 194 -12.66 -2.63 15.77
CA GLY A 194 -11.71 -1.52 15.86
C GLY A 194 -10.25 -1.96 15.81
N GLU A 195 -9.98 -3.17 15.32
CA GLU A 195 -8.65 -3.80 15.30
C GLU A 195 -8.13 -4.01 13.86
N ASN A 196 -6.91 -4.54 13.72
CA ASN A 196 -6.36 -5.00 12.44
C ASN A 196 -6.21 -3.92 11.35
N ALA A 197 -6.05 -2.63 11.69
CA ALA A 197 -5.67 -1.63 10.70
C ALA A 197 -4.24 -1.89 10.18
N GLY A 198 -3.98 -1.57 8.91
CA GLY A 198 -2.64 -1.77 8.35
C GLY A 198 -2.51 -1.48 6.86
N VAL A 199 -1.30 -1.74 6.39
CA VAL A 199 -0.88 -1.60 5.00
C VAL A 199 -0.63 -2.99 4.45
N PHE A 200 -1.17 -3.24 3.27
CA PHE A 200 -0.89 -4.44 2.50
C PHE A 200 -0.20 -4.08 1.18
N LEU A 201 1.09 -4.39 1.07
CA LEU A 201 1.79 -4.37 -0.21
C LEU A 201 1.54 -5.69 -0.91
N ALA A 202 1.05 -5.66 -2.14
CA ALA A 202 0.90 -6.82 -3.01
C ALA A 202 1.74 -6.63 -4.27
N LEU A 203 2.86 -7.32 -4.38
CA LEU A 203 3.70 -7.35 -5.57
C LEU A 203 3.20 -8.44 -6.51
N SER A 204 2.93 -8.05 -7.75
CA SER A 204 2.55 -8.98 -8.81
C SER A 204 3.77 -9.26 -9.67
N VAL A 205 4.15 -10.53 -9.81
CA VAL A 205 5.17 -10.91 -10.79
C VAL A 205 4.49 -10.94 -12.16
N SER A 206 4.78 -9.95 -13.02
CA SER A 206 4.24 -9.96 -14.38
C SER A 206 4.75 -11.18 -15.17
N SER A 207 4.02 -11.64 -16.19
CA SER A 207 4.43 -12.80 -16.99
C SER A 207 5.74 -12.59 -17.77
N SER A 208 6.11 -11.34 -18.10
CA SER A 208 7.42 -11.03 -18.70
C SER A 208 8.55 -11.07 -17.67
N GLN A 209 8.30 -10.56 -16.45
CA GLN A 209 9.21 -10.71 -15.33
C GLN A 209 9.36 -12.18 -14.96
N LYS A 210 8.27 -12.94 -14.82
CA LYS A 210 8.29 -14.39 -14.60
C LYS A 210 9.16 -15.09 -15.64
N ARG A 211 9.00 -14.80 -16.94
CA ARG A 211 9.86 -15.37 -17.99
C ARG A 211 11.31 -14.92 -17.90
N SER A 212 11.57 -13.68 -17.49
CA SER A 212 12.94 -13.18 -17.28
C SER A 212 13.59 -13.84 -16.06
N LEU A 213 12.83 -14.01 -14.99
CA LEU A 213 13.23 -14.62 -13.72
C LEU A 213 13.44 -16.14 -13.90
N GLU A 214 12.54 -16.83 -14.62
CA GLU A 214 12.70 -18.23 -15.03
C GLU A 214 13.93 -18.43 -15.92
N LYS A 215 14.21 -17.49 -16.84
CA LYS A 215 15.42 -17.56 -17.69
C LYS A 215 16.71 -17.35 -16.91
N ILE A 216 16.68 -16.55 -15.85
CA ILE A 216 17.82 -16.32 -14.98
C ILE A 216 18.02 -17.57 -14.10
N ALA A 217 16.97 -18.06 -13.46
CA ALA A 217 17.00 -19.26 -12.63
C ALA A 217 17.42 -20.53 -13.41
N ALA A 218 16.97 -20.70 -14.66
CA ALA A 218 17.33 -21.86 -15.49
C ALA A 218 18.75 -21.81 -16.08
N LYS A 219 19.51 -20.74 -15.85
CA LYS A 219 20.89 -20.58 -16.35
C LYS A 219 21.95 -20.92 -15.31
N ASN A 220 21.53 -21.12 -14.06
CA ASN A 220 22.31 -21.62 -12.94
C ASN A 220 21.97 -23.09 -12.68
#